data_AF-A0ABD6RIF1-F1
#
_entry.id   AF-A0ABD6RIF1-F1
#
_cell.length_a   1.000
_cell.length_b   1.000
_cell.length_c   1.000
_cell.angle_alpha   90.00
_cell.angle_beta   90.00
_cell.angle_gamma   90.00
#
_symmetry.space_group_name_H-M   'P 1'
#
loop_
_entity.id
_entity.type
_entity.pdbx_description
1 polymer ?
#
loop_
_entity_poly.entity_id
_entity_poly.type
_entity_poly.pdbx_seq_one_letter_code
_entity_poly.pdbx_strand_id
1 'polypeptide(L)'
;MKKFEIPEPKDYQNFVKDYREIMKEGKEAEAFLGDDIRYRFQQRNSMITEYTDIQVLMEYCLFPLYVEGDKDIEKRTFEILKEFSLSIDEKKIWQVTEYLLLQDFILAEYKPLPFEIDTRKLVPLILDTIEKLPNELKTSGYYARLIGNIKSIPSFKYYEVEKVEKILKEFKEKYYNPPKVVETIKTVEEIVLDVTSIDAMGVSDDHLELLLIDENKWIESLEEEHLLKLQEKLNNYIYFLESKQYVERYGDKFDKKVIHIRFQYSPSDNGLAFLAVVQKVLQPTDMSLKVELPE
;
A
#
# COMPACT_ATOMS: atom_id res chain seq x y z
N MET A 1 -8.39 26.64 17.86
CA MET A 1 -7.90 25.25 17.93
C MET A 1 -8.76 24.49 18.90
N LYS A 2 -9.13 23.27 18.54
CA LYS A 2 -9.94 22.37 19.38
C LYS A 2 -9.05 21.67 20.40
N LYS A 3 -9.64 21.17 21.48
CA LYS A 3 -8.94 20.27 22.40
C LYS A 3 -8.84 18.90 21.74
N PHE A 4 -7.67 18.27 21.78
CA PHE A 4 -7.53 16.87 21.36
C PHE A 4 -8.20 15.97 22.41
N GLU A 5 -9.07 15.07 21.97
CA GLU A 5 -9.74 14.09 22.83
C GLU A 5 -9.21 12.70 22.51
N ILE A 6 -8.77 11.99 23.54
CA ILE A 6 -8.35 10.59 23.43
C ILE A 6 -9.61 9.76 23.18
N PRO A 7 -9.57 8.72 22.33
CA PRO A 7 -10.68 7.78 22.19
C PRO A 7 -11.12 7.22 23.54
N GLU A 8 -12.37 6.76 23.66
CA GLU A 8 -12.83 6.15 24.90
C GLU A 8 -12.00 4.88 25.21
N PRO A 9 -11.75 4.54 26.48
CA PRO A 9 -10.90 3.39 26.83
C PRO A 9 -11.30 2.08 26.17
N LYS A 10 -12.60 1.82 26.02
CA LYS A 10 -13.13 0.64 25.32
C LYS A 10 -12.65 0.52 23.86
N ASP A 11 -12.30 1.63 23.22
CA ASP A 11 -11.95 1.70 21.80
C ASP A 11 -10.44 1.52 21.58
N TYR A 12 -9.59 1.79 22.59
CA TYR A 12 -8.12 1.66 22.49
C TYR A 12 -7.50 0.59 23.40
N GLN A 13 -8.21 0.07 24.41
CA GLN A 13 -7.61 -0.81 25.43
C GLN A 13 -6.91 -2.04 24.86
N ASN A 14 -7.45 -2.63 23.79
CA ASN A 14 -6.81 -3.77 23.13
C ASN A 14 -5.49 -3.35 22.44
N PHE A 15 -5.49 -2.22 21.73
CA PHE A 15 -4.29 -1.65 21.11
C PHE A 15 -3.19 -1.39 22.13
N VAL A 16 -3.54 -0.76 23.26
CA VAL A 16 -2.61 -0.50 24.36
C VAL A 16 -2.08 -1.79 24.99
N LYS A 17 -2.95 -2.80 25.17
CA LYS A 17 -2.53 -4.11 25.69
C LYS A 17 -1.52 -4.76 24.75
N ASP A 18 -1.79 -4.78 23.46
CA ASP A 18 -0.90 -5.39 22.47
C ASP A 18 0.43 -4.65 22.40
N TYR A 19 0.41 -3.31 22.37
CA TYR A 19 1.63 -2.50 22.39
C TYR A 19 2.46 -2.75 23.67
N ARG A 20 1.84 -2.95 24.84
CA ARG A 20 2.55 -3.29 26.08
C ARG A 20 3.26 -4.64 26.02
N GLU A 21 2.71 -5.63 25.32
CA GLU A 21 3.43 -6.90 25.13
C GLU A 21 4.66 -6.68 24.23
N ILE A 22 4.52 -5.90 23.16
CA ILE A 22 5.64 -5.52 22.28
C ILE A 22 6.74 -4.77 23.06
N MET A 23 6.35 -3.90 23.99
CA MET A 23 7.29 -3.21 24.88
C MET A 23 8.08 -4.20 25.75
N LYS A 24 7.44 -5.23 26.30
CA LYS A 24 8.13 -6.26 27.11
C LYS A 24 9.12 -7.07 26.28
N GLU A 25 8.84 -7.25 24.99
CA GLU A 25 9.74 -7.92 24.04
C GLU A 25 10.89 -7.02 23.56
N GLY A 26 10.83 -5.71 23.83
CA GLY A 26 11.80 -4.75 23.31
C GLY A 26 11.68 -4.55 21.80
N LYS A 27 10.48 -4.74 21.24
CA LYS A 27 10.19 -4.74 19.81
C LYS A 27 9.38 -3.53 19.34
N GLU A 28 9.43 -2.42 20.09
CA GLU A 28 8.67 -1.20 19.78
C GLU A 28 8.95 -0.68 18.36
N ALA A 29 10.18 -0.77 17.85
CA ALA A 29 10.47 -0.36 16.46
C ALA A 29 9.67 -1.18 15.43
N GLU A 30 9.44 -2.47 15.67
CA GLU A 30 8.63 -3.31 14.79
C GLU A 30 7.16 -2.87 14.79
N ALA A 31 6.67 -2.26 15.89
CA ALA A 31 5.32 -1.71 15.93
C ALA A 31 5.15 -0.54 14.96
N PHE A 32 6.20 0.26 14.75
CA PHE A 32 6.18 1.36 13.78
C PHE A 32 6.28 0.84 12.34
N LEU A 33 7.00 -0.26 12.11
CA LEU A 33 7.09 -0.86 10.77
C LEU A 33 5.83 -1.65 10.40
N GLY A 34 5.40 -2.54 11.27
CA GLY A 34 4.32 -3.48 11.02
C GLY A 34 4.63 -4.47 9.88
N ASP A 35 5.89 -4.81 9.62
CA ASP A 35 6.25 -5.84 8.63
C ASP A 35 5.66 -7.19 9.04
N ASP A 36 5.96 -7.60 10.28
CA ASP A 36 5.31 -8.75 10.89
C ASP A 36 3.90 -8.36 11.36
N ILE A 37 2.91 -9.13 10.91
CA ILE A 37 1.50 -8.92 11.26
C ILE A 37 1.27 -8.93 12.78
N ARG A 38 2.12 -9.60 13.56
CA ARG A 38 2.05 -9.64 15.03
C ARG A 38 2.30 -8.29 15.70
N TYR A 39 3.01 -7.39 15.01
CA TYR A 39 3.35 -6.06 15.53
C TYR A 39 2.61 -4.94 14.75
N ARG A 40 1.69 -5.30 13.85
CA ARG A 40 1.03 -4.35 12.96
C ARG A 40 -0.21 -3.75 13.59
N PHE A 41 -0.30 -2.42 13.62
CA PHE A 41 -1.46 -1.69 14.15
C PHE A 41 -2.28 -1.07 13.04
N GLN A 42 -3.55 -1.49 12.92
CA GLN A 42 -4.47 -1.07 11.87
C GLN A 42 -5.92 -1.04 12.37
N GLN A 43 -6.78 -0.36 11.63
CA GLN A 43 -8.22 -0.42 11.76
C GLN A 43 -8.88 -0.85 10.45
N ARG A 44 -10.18 -1.15 10.50
CA ARG A 44 -10.95 -1.59 9.30
C ARG A 44 -10.86 -0.61 8.14
N ASN A 45 -10.68 0.67 8.42
CA ASN A 45 -10.58 1.77 7.45
C ASN A 45 -9.13 2.18 7.15
N SER A 46 -8.12 1.46 7.65
CA SER A 46 -6.73 1.67 7.23
C SER A 46 -6.61 1.38 5.74
N MET A 47 -6.18 2.37 4.97
CA MET A 47 -6.13 2.26 3.50
C MET A 47 -5.04 1.30 3.02
N ILE A 48 -3.94 1.20 3.77
CA ILE A 48 -2.79 0.38 3.41
C ILE A 48 -2.65 -0.72 4.46
N THR A 49 -2.69 -1.97 4.01
CA THR A 49 -2.78 -3.12 4.91
C THR A 49 -1.45 -3.83 5.15
N GLU A 50 -0.39 -3.45 4.44
CA GLU A 50 0.93 -4.10 4.47
C GLU A 50 1.84 -3.66 5.63
N TYR A 51 1.47 -2.60 6.35
CA TYR A 51 2.26 -2.02 7.44
C TYR A 51 1.42 -1.26 8.44
N THR A 52 2.03 -0.89 9.56
CA THR A 52 1.32 -0.15 10.60
C THR A 52 0.79 1.18 10.08
N ASP A 53 -0.49 1.42 10.33
CA ASP A 53 -1.12 2.72 10.15
C ASP A 53 -0.66 3.63 11.29
N ILE A 54 0.15 4.64 10.95
CA ILE A 54 0.77 5.53 11.94
C ILE A 54 -0.28 6.35 12.68
N GLN A 55 -1.40 6.71 12.04
CA GLN A 55 -2.47 7.41 12.74
C GLN A 55 -3.08 6.52 13.83
N VAL A 56 -3.33 5.24 13.52
CA VAL A 56 -3.83 4.26 14.50
C VAL A 56 -2.82 4.09 15.63
N LEU A 57 -1.54 3.93 15.31
CA LEU A 57 -0.48 3.82 16.33
C LEU A 57 -0.44 5.04 17.25
N MET A 58 -0.49 6.24 16.70
CA MET A 58 -0.49 7.49 17.45
C MET A 58 -1.72 7.58 18.38
N GLU A 59 -2.92 7.49 17.82
CA GLU A 59 -4.18 7.81 18.51
C GLU A 59 -4.67 6.70 19.45
N TYR A 60 -4.35 5.43 19.16
CA TYR A 60 -4.84 4.28 19.92
C TYR A 60 -3.76 3.57 20.75
N CYS A 61 -2.48 3.91 20.59
CA CYS A 61 -1.40 3.35 21.42
C CYS A 61 -0.62 4.44 22.13
N LEU A 62 0.11 5.27 21.39
CA LEU A 62 1.12 6.16 21.95
C LEU A 62 0.51 7.26 22.83
N PHE A 63 -0.53 7.93 22.33
CA PHE A 63 -1.26 8.97 23.03
C PHE A 63 -1.99 8.46 24.28
N PRO A 64 -2.78 7.37 24.21
CA PRO A 64 -3.36 6.76 25.40
C PRO A 64 -2.33 6.37 26.45
N LEU A 65 -1.24 5.68 26.07
CA LEU A 65 -0.18 5.28 27.01
C LEU A 65 0.46 6.47 27.72
N TYR A 66 0.70 7.56 26.99
CA TYR A 66 1.21 8.79 27.57
C TYR A 66 0.25 9.40 28.60
N VAL A 67 -1.05 9.41 28.30
CA VAL A 67 -2.10 9.92 29.21
C VAL A 67 -2.27 9.01 30.44
N GLU A 68 -2.13 7.70 30.27
CA GLU A 68 -2.16 6.70 31.35
C GLU A 68 -0.91 6.75 32.26
N GLY A 69 0.13 7.49 31.88
CA GLY A 69 1.26 7.83 32.74
C GLY A 69 2.64 7.43 32.23
N ASP A 70 2.73 6.73 31.09
CA ASP A 70 4.03 6.40 30.47
C ASP A 70 4.59 7.62 29.73
N LYS A 71 5.19 8.55 30.48
CA LYS A 71 5.79 9.77 29.91
C LYS A 71 7.05 9.49 29.08
N ASP A 72 7.72 8.37 29.31
CA ASP A 72 8.92 7.97 28.59
C ASP A 72 8.64 7.55 27.14
N ILE A 73 7.36 7.26 26.79
CA ILE A 73 6.98 6.89 25.44
C ILE A 73 7.27 7.97 24.41
N GLU A 74 7.26 9.25 24.81
CA GLU A 74 7.68 10.38 23.95
C GLU A 74 9.15 10.21 23.52
N LYS A 75 10.02 9.91 24.48
CA LYS A 75 11.45 9.71 24.24
C LYS A 75 11.71 8.45 23.42
N ARG A 76 11.01 7.34 23.72
CA ARG A 76 11.16 6.09 22.95
C ARG A 76 10.70 6.26 21.51
N THR A 77 9.55 6.93 21.31
CA THR A 77 9.06 7.30 19.97
C THR A 77 10.09 8.15 19.22
N PHE A 78 10.67 9.17 19.87
CA PHE A 78 11.70 9.99 19.25
C PHE A 78 12.93 9.18 18.81
N GLU A 79 13.46 8.29 19.66
CA GLU A 79 14.64 7.50 19.30
C GLU A 79 14.34 6.49 18.17
N ILE A 80 13.14 5.88 18.12
CA ILE A 80 12.72 5.01 17.00
C ILE A 80 12.67 5.82 15.68
N LEU A 81 12.00 6.97 15.69
CA LEU A 81 11.89 7.82 14.50
C LEU A 81 13.26 8.32 14.03
N LYS A 82 14.15 8.63 14.98
CA LYS A 82 15.54 9.02 14.70
C LYS A 82 16.36 7.87 14.10
N GLU A 83 16.23 6.65 14.63
CA GLU A 83 16.87 5.46 14.05
C GLU A 83 16.39 5.25 12.60
N PHE A 84 15.09 5.33 12.38
CA PHE A 84 14.51 5.14 11.04
C PHE A 84 14.94 6.25 10.07
N SER A 85 15.07 7.48 10.55
CA SER A 85 15.55 8.63 9.76
C SER A 85 16.97 8.42 9.22
N LEU A 86 17.77 7.56 9.85
CA LEU A 86 19.15 7.25 9.48
C LEU A 86 19.26 6.00 8.58
N SER A 87 18.14 5.32 8.30
CA SER A 87 18.12 4.11 7.50
C SER A 87 18.00 4.41 6.01
N ILE A 88 18.60 3.59 5.16
CA ILE A 88 18.37 3.61 3.71
C ILE A 88 17.14 2.80 3.29
N ASP A 89 16.49 2.13 4.24
CA ASP A 89 15.24 1.41 4.03
C ASP A 89 14.11 2.42 3.80
N GLU A 90 13.54 2.36 2.60
CA GLU A 90 12.51 3.32 2.16
C GLU A 90 11.26 3.26 3.03
N LYS A 91 10.91 2.09 3.58
CA LYS A 91 9.75 1.91 4.45
C LYS A 91 9.97 2.54 5.81
N LYS A 92 11.19 2.44 6.36
CA LYS A 92 11.57 3.15 7.60
C LYS A 92 11.45 4.66 7.43
N ILE A 93 12.05 5.22 6.37
CA ILE A 93 11.98 6.66 6.10
C ILE A 93 10.52 7.09 5.86
N TRP A 94 9.76 6.28 5.15
CA TRP A 94 8.33 6.50 4.91
C TRP A 94 7.55 6.65 6.22
N GLN A 95 7.64 5.68 7.13
CA GLN A 95 6.95 5.72 8.42
C GLN A 95 7.31 6.96 9.25
N VAL A 96 8.56 7.42 9.17
CA VAL A 96 8.96 8.68 9.82
C VAL A 96 8.22 9.86 9.19
N THR A 97 8.25 9.99 7.87
CA THR A 97 7.63 11.15 7.23
C THR A 97 6.11 11.16 7.33
N GLU A 98 5.47 9.99 7.34
CA GLU A 98 4.04 9.85 7.65
C GLU A 98 3.72 10.31 9.08
N TYR A 99 4.52 9.89 10.07
CA TYR A 99 4.37 10.36 11.46
C TYR A 99 4.42 11.89 11.54
N LEU A 100 5.43 12.50 10.91
CA LEU A 100 5.61 13.95 10.96
C LEU A 100 4.48 14.70 10.24
N LEU A 101 4.02 14.17 9.09
CA LEU A 101 2.90 14.74 8.34
C LEU A 101 1.59 14.67 9.13
N LEU A 102 1.28 13.50 9.70
CA LEU A 102 0.08 13.29 10.52
C LEU A 102 0.11 14.17 11.77
N GLN A 103 1.25 14.27 12.46
CA GLN A 103 1.40 15.17 13.59
C GLN A 103 1.09 16.63 13.20
N ASP A 104 1.66 17.13 12.10
CA ASP A 104 1.39 18.50 11.62
C ASP A 104 -0.08 18.69 11.22
N PHE A 105 -0.69 17.68 10.60
CA PHE A 105 -2.11 17.69 10.23
C PHE A 105 -3.01 17.79 11.46
N ILE A 106 -2.76 16.96 12.49
CA ILE A 106 -3.54 16.98 13.73
C ILE A 106 -3.31 18.32 14.47
N LEU A 107 -2.07 18.82 14.53
CA LEU A 107 -1.72 20.09 15.19
C LEU A 107 -2.37 21.32 14.53
N ALA A 108 -2.74 21.24 13.25
CA ALA A 108 -3.45 22.32 12.56
C ALA A 108 -4.85 22.56 13.16
N GLU A 109 -5.48 21.50 13.69
CA GLU A 109 -6.83 21.58 14.26
C GLU A 109 -6.85 21.49 15.79
N TYR A 110 -5.98 20.68 16.40
CA TYR A 110 -6.04 20.28 17.80
C TYR A 110 -4.79 20.63 18.59
N LYS A 111 -4.94 21.29 19.76
CA LYS A 111 -3.88 21.41 20.78
C LYS A 111 -4.43 21.53 22.21
N PRO A 112 -3.61 21.16 23.23
CA PRO A 112 -2.33 20.45 23.10
C PRO A 112 -2.56 18.99 22.67
N LEU A 113 -1.57 18.40 21.99
CA LEU A 113 -1.48 16.94 21.88
C LEU A 113 -0.92 16.35 23.18
N PRO A 114 -1.11 15.04 23.42
CA PRO A 114 -0.48 14.37 24.56
C PRO A 114 1.03 14.57 24.61
N PHE A 115 1.71 14.39 23.48
CA PHE A 115 3.10 14.81 23.28
C PHE A 115 3.34 15.17 21.81
N GLU A 116 4.42 15.91 21.55
CA GLU A 116 4.83 16.34 20.20
C GLU A 116 6.29 15.95 19.97
N ILE A 117 6.59 15.37 18.81
CA ILE A 117 7.95 15.14 18.36
C ILE A 117 8.48 16.43 17.72
N ASP A 118 9.64 16.92 18.20
CA ASP A 118 10.30 18.08 17.62
C ASP A 118 10.87 17.73 16.24
N THR A 119 10.05 17.96 15.20
CA THR A 119 10.35 17.73 13.79
C THR A 119 11.70 18.29 13.37
N ARG A 120 12.10 19.45 13.91
CA ARG A 120 13.38 20.12 13.57
C ARG A 120 14.61 19.29 13.91
N LYS A 121 14.50 18.34 14.83
CA LYS A 121 15.60 17.42 15.19
C LYS A 121 15.74 16.26 14.20
N LEU A 122 14.67 15.90 13.49
CA LEU A 122 14.66 14.79 12.53
C LEU A 122 14.91 15.25 11.09
N VAL A 123 14.45 16.45 10.73
CA VAL A 123 14.63 17.03 9.38
C VAL A 123 16.07 16.95 8.86
N PRO A 124 17.12 17.33 9.61
CA PRO A 124 18.49 17.25 9.11
C PRO A 124 18.91 15.81 8.78
N LEU A 125 18.49 14.85 9.62
CA LEU A 125 18.81 13.44 9.45
C LEU A 125 18.14 12.87 8.20
N ILE A 126 16.86 13.18 8.01
CA ILE A 126 16.08 12.73 6.86
C ILE A 126 16.67 13.31 5.57
N LEU A 127 17.01 14.61 5.54
CA LEU A 127 17.60 15.24 4.37
C LEU A 127 18.99 14.68 4.04
N ASP A 128 19.83 14.43 5.05
CA ASP A 128 21.14 13.77 4.88
C ASP A 128 20.99 12.36 4.29
N THR A 129 20.03 11.59 4.79
CA THR A 129 19.75 10.23 4.33
C THR A 129 19.27 10.24 2.89
N ILE A 130 18.31 11.10 2.55
CA ILE A 130 17.77 11.25 1.19
C ILE A 130 18.86 11.62 0.18
N GLU A 131 19.74 12.55 0.54
CA GLU A 131 20.84 12.93 -0.33
C GLU A 131 21.75 11.74 -0.66
N LYS A 132 21.98 10.87 0.33
CA LYS A 132 22.83 9.68 0.25
C LYS A 132 22.13 8.43 -0.30
N LEU A 133 20.82 8.47 -0.56
CA LEU A 133 20.11 7.32 -1.11
C LEU A 133 20.71 6.89 -2.47
N PRO A 134 20.86 5.58 -2.70
CA PRO A 134 21.21 5.04 -4.02
C PRO A 134 20.29 5.55 -5.12
N ASN A 135 20.84 5.76 -6.32
CA ASN A 135 20.09 6.33 -7.44
C ASN A 135 18.90 5.46 -7.85
N GLU A 136 19.03 4.14 -7.68
CA GLU A 136 18.03 3.13 -7.97
C GLU A 136 16.79 3.27 -7.08
N LEU A 137 16.99 3.67 -5.82
CA LEU A 137 15.89 3.95 -4.88
C LEU A 137 15.23 5.30 -5.18
N LYS A 138 15.99 6.28 -5.71
CA LYS A 138 15.48 7.61 -6.06
C LYS A 138 14.52 7.64 -7.27
N THR A 139 14.12 6.49 -7.79
CA THR A 139 13.08 6.34 -8.83
C THR A 139 11.89 5.50 -8.36
N SER A 140 11.88 5.02 -7.11
CA SER A 140 10.80 4.19 -6.57
C SER A 140 9.52 4.99 -6.29
N GLY A 141 8.39 4.27 -6.18
CA GLY A 141 7.14 4.86 -5.70
C GLY A 141 7.24 5.39 -4.27
N TYR A 142 8.01 4.72 -3.41
CA TYR A 142 8.28 5.18 -2.03
C TYR A 142 9.01 6.52 -2.03
N TYR A 143 10.02 6.68 -2.89
CA TYR A 143 10.74 7.95 -3.03
C TYR A 143 9.84 9.07 -3.52
N ALA A 144 8.94 8.81 -4.48
CA ALA A 144 7.97 9.81 -4.94
C ALA A 144 7.04 10.28 -3.81
N ARG A 145 6.53 9.35 -2.99
CA ARG A 145 5.68 9.66 -1.83
C ARG A 145 6.47 10.43 -0.76
N LEU A 146 7.70 10.01 -0.47
CA LEU A 146 8.63 10.70 0.44
C LEU A 146 8.85 12.17 0.03
N ILE A 147 9.11 12.42 -1.25
CA ILE A 147 9.24 13.79 -1.78
C ILE A 147 7.92 14.56 -1.66
N GLY A 148 6.77 13.88 -1.83
CA GLY A 148 5.45 14.44 -1.56
C GLY A 148 5.32 14.95 -0.11
N ASN A 149 5.72 14.14 0.86
CA ASN A 149 5.67 14.50 2.28
C ASN A 149 6.59 15.67 2.62
N ILE A 150 7.82 15.70 2.07
CA ILE A 150 8.75 16.83 2.24
C ILE A 150 8.18 18.15 1.73
N LYS A 151 7.41 18.12 0.64
CA LYS A 151 6.73 19.33 0.11
C LYS A 151 5.58 19.78 1.01
N SER A 152 4.96 18.87 1.74
CA SER A 152 3.77 19.14 2.56
C SER A 152 4.14 19.62 3.96
N ILE A 153 5.16 19.01 4.57
CA ILE A 153 5.60 19.29 5.94
C ILE A 153 6.32 20.66 5.99
N PRO A 154 5.81 21.65 6.75
CA PRO A 154 6.38 23.00 6.81
C PRO A 154 7.83 23.05 7.29
N SER A 155 8.22 22.19 8.22
CA SER A 155 9.57 22.19 8.80
C SER A 155 10.67 21.89 7.78
N PHE A 156 10.38 21.14 6.72
CA PHE A 156 11.33 20.92 5.62
C PHE A 156 11.49 22.16 4.74
N LYS A 157 10.43 22.96 4.51
CA LYS A 157 10.49 24.11 3.57
C LYS A 157 11.50 25.18 3.98
N TYR A 158 11.74 25.34 5.27
CA TYR A 158 12.57 26.40 5.82
C TYR A 158 13.95 25.93 6.27
N TYR A 159 14.18 24.61 6.31
CA TYR A 159 15.46 24.04 6.74
C TYR A 159 16.37 23.83 5.52
N GLU A 160 17.55 24.47 5.51
CA GLU A 160 18.54 24.37 4.43
C GLU A 160 17.90 24.43 3.03
N VAL A 161 17.25 25.57 2.73
CA VAL A 161 16.46 25.77 1.51
C VAL A 161 17.18 25.29 0.24
N GLU A 162 18.47 25.59 0.11
CA GLU A 162 19.29 25.15 -1.04
C GLU A 162 19.37 23.63 -1.17
N LYS A 163 19.47 22.90 -0.06
CA LYS A 163 19.51 21.43 -0.04
C LYS A 163 18.17 20.83 -0.42
N VAL A 164 17.09 21.40 0.10
CA VAL A 164 15.72 20.98 -0.25
C VAL A 164 15.46 21.26 -1.72
N GLU A 165 15.81 22.43 -2.24
CA GLU A 165 15.69 22.78 -3.65
C GLU A 165 16.52 21.83 -4.55
N LYS A 166 17.73 21.47 -4.13
CA LYS A 166 18.57 20.48 -4.82
C LYS A 166 17.88 19.12 -4.92
N ILE A 167 17.36 18.60 -3.80
CA ILE A 167 16.63 17.31 -3.76
C ILE A 167 15.39 17.37 -4.66
N LEU A 168 14.62 18.45 -4.58
CA LEU A 168 13.42 18.64 -5.39
C LEU A 168 13.74 18.77 -6.89
N LYS A 169 14.86 19.40 -7.24
CA LYS A 169 15.34 19.49 -8.61
C LYS A 169 15.80 18.13 -9.13
N GLU A 170 16.58 17.39 -8.35
CA GLU A 170 17.02 16.02 -8.68
C GLU A 170 15.81 15.10 -8.90
N PHE A 171 14.81 15.17 -8.03
CA PHE A 171 13.55 14.44 -8.21
C PHE A 171 12.85 14.84 -9.52
N LYS A 172 12.72 16.15 -9.81
CA LYS A 172 12.08 16.60 -11.06
C LYS A 172 12.81 16.11 -12.31
N GLU A 173 14.14 16.18 -12.31
CA GLU A 173 14.97 15.70 -13.41
C GLU A 173 14.79 14.19 -13.62
N LYS A 174 14.82 13.39 -12.55
CA LYS A 174 14.67 11.93 -12.64
C LYS A 174 13.25 11.48 -12.97
N TYR A 175 12.24 12.15 -12.42
CA TYR A 175 10.85 11.71 -12.47
C TYR A 175 10.06 12.30 -13.66
N TYR A 176 10.33 13.56 -14.05
CA TYR A 176 9.65 14.21 -15.18
C TYR A 176 10.49 14.25 -16.46
N ASN A 177 11.79 14.01 -16.38
CA ASN A 177 12.70 14.08 -17.52
C ASN A 177 13.76 12.96 -17.46
N PRO A 178 13.33 11.70 -17.30
CA PRO A 178 14.23 10.59 -16.99
C PRO A 178 15.41 10.58 -17.98
N PRO A 179 16.67 10.51 -17.50
CA PRO A 179 17.81 10.48 -18.39
C PRO A 179 17.61 9.36 -19.41
N LYS A 180 17.76 9.70 -20.70
CA LYS A 180 17.78 8.71 -21.77
C LYS A 180 18.97 7.80 -21.54
N VAL A 181 18.75 6.70 -20.83
CA VAL A 181 19.71 5.61 -20.77
C VAL A 181 19.83 5.10 -22.19
N VAL A 182 21.04 5.08 -22.73
CA VAL A 182 21.33 4.31 -23.94
C VAL A 182 21.23 2.85 -23.50
N GLU A 183 20.03 2.31 -23.56
CA GLU A 183 19.72 0.95 -23.15
C GLU A 183 20.53 -0.03 -24.01
N THR A 184 21.33 -0.85 -23.35
CA THR A 184 21.28 -2.27 -23.70
C THR A 184 19.86 -2.70 -23.32
N ILE A 185 19.04 -2.99 -24.33
CA ILE A 185 17.60 -3.27 -24.22
C ILE A 185 17.38 -4.32 -23.13
N LYS A 186 17.00 -3.87 -21.93
CA LYS A 186 16.18 -4.65 -21.01
C LYS A 186 14.77 -4.19 -21.31
N THR A 187 14.01 -5.05 -21.96
CA THR A 187 12.56 -4.91 -22.07
C THR A 187 12.01 -4.55 -20.69
N VAL A 188 11.51 -3.32 -20.53
CA VAL A 188 10.69 -2.97 -19.37
C VAL A 188 9.44 -3.82 -19.51
N GLU A 189 9.30 -4.84 -18.65
CA GLU A 189 8.09 -5.65 -18.63
C GLU A 189 6.98 -4.78 -18.03
N GLU A 190 5.89 -4.60 -18.75
CA GLU A 190 4.68 -3.90 -18.32
C GLU A 190 3.54 -4.91 -18.28
N ILE A 191 2.57 -4.72 -17.38
CA ILE A 191 1.37 -5.56 -17.37
C ILE A 191 0.43 -5.08 -18.49
N VAL A 192 0.32 -5.88 -19.54
CA VAL A 192 -0.58 -5.63 -20.66
C VAL A 192 -1.74 -6.61 -20.58
N LEU A 193 -2.88 -6.14 -20.07
CA LEU A 193 -4.13 -6.89 -20.02
C LEU A 193 -5.27 -5.94 -20.44
N ASP A 194 -5.95 -6.22 -21.55
CA ASP A 194 -7.07 -5.40 -22.00
C ASP A 194 -8.31 -5.68 -21.15
N VAL A 195 -8.58 -4.84 -20.15
CA VAL A 195 -9.69 -5.02 -19.21
C VAL A 195 -11.08 -4.83 -19.82
N THR A 196 -11.19 -4.29 -21.04
CA THR A 196 -12.46 -3.84 -21.61
C THR A 196 -13.14 -4.85 -22.54
N SER A 197 -12.37 -5.77 -23.13
CA SER A 197 -12.87 -6.75 -24.09
C SER A 197 -13.13 -8.13 -23.47
N ILE A 198 -13.86 -8.98 -24.18
CA ILE A 198 -13.94 -10.43 -23.94
C ILE A 198 -13.02 -11.10 -24.97
N ASP A 199 -12.10 -11.96 -24.53
CA ASP A 199 -11.03 -12.47 -25.41
C ASP A 199 -11.60 -13.52 -26.36
N ALA A 200 -12.32 -14.50 -25.81
CA ALA A 200 -13.10 -15.44 -26.59
C ALA A 200 -14.32 -15.94 -25.82
N MET A 201 -15.32 -16.39 -26.58
CA MET A 201 -16.54 -16.98 -26.04
C MET A 201 -17.06 -18.04 -27.00
N GLY A 202 -17.57 -19.13 -26.45
CA GLY A 202 -18.14 -20.26 -27.17
C GLY A 202 -19.28 -20.91 -26.41
N VAL A 203 -19.92 -21.88 -27.05
CA VAL A 203 -20.96 -22.72 -26.45
C VAL A 203 -20.47 -24.16 -26.52
N SER A 204 -20.54 -24.86 -25.39
CA SER A 204 -20.18 -26.27 -25.27
C SER A 204 -21.34 -27.00 -24.61
N ASP A 205 -21.93 -27.96 -25.34
CA ASP A 205 -23.16 -28.68 -24.98
C ASP A 205 -24.26 -27.73 -24.45
N ASP A 206 -24.39 -27.63 -23.12
CA ASP A 206 -25.45 -26.90 -22.39
C ASP A 206 -24.94 -25.63 -21.66
N HIS A 207 -23.68 -25.23 -21.90
CA HIS A 207 -22.97 -24.21 -21.14
C HIS A 207 -22.45 -23.10 -22.05
N LEU A 208 -22.52 -21.86 -21.55
CA LEU A 208 -21.80 -20.73 -22.13
C LEU A 208 -20.40 -20.68 -21.54
N GLU A 209 -19.38 -20.65 -22.38
CA GLU A 209 -17.98 -20.62 -21.95
C GLU A 209 -17.29 -19.34 -22.45
N LEU A 210 -16.62 -18.63 -21.54
CA LEU A 210 -15.79 -17.48 -21.84
C LEU A 210 -14.34 -17.84 -21.51
N LEU A 211 -13.40 -17.43 -22.36
CA LEU A 211 -11.97 -17.61 -22.13
C LEU A 211 -11.33 -16.24 -21.87
N LEU A 212 -10.62 -16.14 -20.75
CA LEU A 212 -9.72 -15.06 -20.38
C LEU A 212 -8.29 -15.56 -20.54
N ILE A 213 -7.47 -14.86 -21.33
CA ILE A 213 -6.07 -15.18 -21.56
C ILE A 213 -5.20 -14.15 -20.84
N ASP A 214 -4.33 -14.62 -19.96
CA ASP A 214 -3.33 -13.79 -19.30
C ASP A 214 -1.93 -14.20 -19.73
N GLU A 215 -1.30 -13.32 -20.52
CA GLU A 215 0.03 -13.51 -21.10
C GLU A 215 1.15 -12.88 -20.24
N ASN A 216 0.80 -12.25 -19.12
CA ASN A 216 1.75 -11.48 -18.32
C ASN A 216 2.55 -12.36 -17.37
N LYS A 217 3.82 -11.98 -17.18
CA LYS A 217 4.67 -12.56 -16.14
C LYS A 217 4.26 -12.04 -14.77
N TRP A 218 4.29 -12.92 -13.79
CA TRP A 218 4.09 -12.56 -12.38
C TRP A 218 5.40 -12.07 -11.78
N ILE A 219 5.60 -10.75 -11.80
CA ILE A 219 6.78 -10.06 -11.29
C ILE A 219 6.43 -9.37 -9.97
N GLU A 220 7.20 -9.63 -8.92
CA GLU A 220 6.94 -9.10 -7.56
C GLU A 220 6.71 -7.58 -7.55
N SER A 221 7.52 -6.81 -8.28
CA SER A 221 7.40 -5.34 -8.33
C SER A 221 6.17 -4.82 -9.10
N LEU A 222 5.50 -5.65 -9.89
CA LEU A 222 4.30 -5.30 -10.67
C LEU A 222 3.05 -6.06 -10.21
N GLU A 223 3.17 -6.88 -9.18
CA GLU A 223 2.12 -7.80 -8.76
C GLU A 223 0.82 -7.05 -8.38
N GLU A 224 0.93 -5.90 -7.71
CA GLU A 224 -0.23 -5.08 -7.36
C GLU A 224 -0.97 -4.57 -8.61
N GLU A 225 -0.24 -4.09 -9.61
CA GLU A 225 -0.83 -3.65 -10.89
C GLU A 225 -1.47 -4.83 -11.63
N HIS A 226 -0.82 -5.98 -11.63
CA HIS A 226 -1.33 -7.19 -12.26
C HIS A 226 -2.64 -7.66 -11.63
N LEU A 227 -2.69 -7.73 -10.30
CA LEU A 227 -3.89 -8.08 -9.55
C LEU A 227 -5.04 -7.10 -9.84
N LEU A 228 -4.76 -5.79 -9.89
CA LEU A 228 -5.75 -4.78 -10.20
C LEU A 228 -6.36 -4.99 -11.60
N LYS A 229 -5.51 -5.14 -12.64
CA LYS A 229 -6.00 -5.35 -14.01
C LYS A 229 -6.75 -6.67 -14.14
N LEU A 230 -6.28 -7.73 -13.48
CA LEU A 230 -6.97 -9.02 -13.51
C LEU A 230 -8.34 -8.94 -12.84
N GLN A 231 -8.45 -8.19 -11.74
CA GLN A 231 -9.73 -7.91 -11.09
C GLN A 231 -10.67 -7.12 -12.00
N GLU A 232 -10.20 -6.05 -12.64
CA GLU A 232 -10.99 -5.26 -13.58
C GLU A 232 -11.49 -6.10 -14.76
N LYS A 233 -10.61 -6.93 -15.35
CA LYS A 233 -10.96 -7.86 -16.43
C LYS A 233 -12.03 -8.86 -16.00
N LEU A 234 -11.88 -9.51 -14.85
CA LEU A 234 -12.87 -10.47 -14.35
C LEU A 234 -14.21 -9.80 -14.04
N ASN A 235 -14.19 -8.59 -13.47
CA ASN A 235 -15.40 -7.81 -13.25
C ASN A 235 -16.12 -7.47 -14.56
N ASN A 236 -15.38 -7.15 -15.64
CA ASN A 236 -15.96 -6.94 -16.96
C ASN A 236 -16.62 -8.22 -17.51
N TYR A 237 -16.03 -9.40 -17.30
CA TYR A 237 -16.60 -10.68 -17.72
C TYR A 237 -17.89 -10.99 -16.96
N ILE A 238 -17.87 -10.80 -15.64
CA ILE A 238 -19.06 -10.98 -14.79
C ILE A 238 -20.16 -10.02 -15.25
N TYR A 239 -19.83 -8.74 -15.44
CA TYR A 239 -20.79 -7.73 -15.92
C TYR A 239 -21.35 -8.09 -17.29
N PHE A 240 -20.53 -8.56 -18.23
CA PHE A 240 -20.97 -9.01 -19.56
C PHE A 240 -22.00 -10.14 -19.47
N LEU A 241 -21.80 -11.09 -18.55
CA LEU A 241 -22.73 -12.20 -18.28
C LEU A 241 -24.01 -11.72 -17.60
N GLU A 242 -23.91 -10.88 -16.57
CA GLU A 242 -25.06 -10.36 -15.81
C GLU A 242 -25.95 -9.45 -16.65
N SER A 243 -25.34 -8.61 -17.49
CA SER A 243 -26.04 -7.72 -18.43
C SER A 243 -26.53 -8.45 -19.68
N LYS A 244 -26.30 -9.77 -19.78
CA LYS A 244 -26.82 -10.64 -20.86
C LYS A 244 -26.39 -10.20 -22.26
N GLN A 245 -25.20 -9.63 -22.40
CA GLN A 245 -24.69 -9.14 -23.68
C GLN A 245 -24.47 -10.25 -24.72
N TYR A 246 -24.40 -11.51 -24.31
CA TYR A 246 -24.28 -12.67 -25.21
C TYR A 246 -25.60 -13.08 -25.89
N VAL A 247 -26.76 -12.62 -25.41
CA VAL A 247 -28.07 -13.19 -25.77
C VAL A 247 -28.42 -13.00 -27.24
N GLU A 248 -28.08 -11.86 -27.84
CA GLU A 248 -28.35 -11.62 -29.27
C GLU A 248 -27.67 -12.67 -30.16
N ARG A 249 -26.50 -13.16 -29.75
CA ARG A 249 -25.68 -14.09 -30.53
C ARG A 249 -25.95 -15.56 -30.21
N TYR A 250 -26.21 -15.89 -28.95
CA TYR A 250 -26.24 -17.28 -28.48
C TYR A 250 -27.57 -17.70 -27.81
N GLY A 251 -28.51 -16.76 -27.63
CA GLY A 251 -29.71 -16.98 -26.82
C GLY A 251 -29.41 -16.98 -25.32
N ASP A 252 -30.44 -17.25 -24.50
CA ASP A 252 -30.37 -17.17 -23.02
C ASP A 252 -30.69 -18.50 -22.32
N LYS A 253 -30.46 -19.62 -22.99
CA LYS A 253 -30.78 -20.96 -22.46
C LYS A 253 -29.50 -21.71 -22.11
N PHE A 254 -28.92 -21.37 -20.96
CA PHE A 254 -27.75 -22.04 -20.41
C PHE A 254 -27.98 -22.36 -18.94
N ASP A 255 -27.65 -23.60 -18.54
CA ASP A 255 -27.76 -24.03 -17.14
C ASP A 255 -26.61 -23.47 -16.29
N LYS A 256 -25.46 -23.18 -16.92
CA LYS A 256 -24.29 -22.57 -16.29
C LYS A 256 -23.50 -21.72 -17.27
N LYS A 257 -22.74 -20.79 -16.71
CA LYS A 257 -21.79 -19.92 -17.40
C LYS A 257 -20.41 -20.16 -16.79
N VAL A 258 -19.42 -20.45 -17.62
CA VAL A 258 -18.08 -20.80 -17.15
C VAL A 258 -17.07 -19.81 -17.71
N ILE A 259 -16.34 -19.14 -16.82
CA ILE A 259 -15.17 -18.35 -17.18
C ILE A 259 -13.96 -19.25 -17.01
N HIS A 260 -13.27 -19.54 -18.10
CA HIS A 260 -11.97 -20.17 -18.10
C HIS A 260 -10.90 -19.09 -18.07
N ILE A 261 -9.95 -19.19 -17.16
CA ILE A 261 -8.75 -18.35 -17.18
C ILE A 261 -7.53 -19.22 -17.49
N ARG A 262 -6.78 -18.84 -18.51
CA ARG A 262 -5.52 -19.47 -18.90
C ARG A 262 -4.37 -18.51 -18.69
N PHE A 263 -3.34 -19.01 -17.99
CA PHE A 263 -2.12 -18.26 -17.76
C PHE A 263 -0.99 -18.77 -18.65
N GLN A 264 -0.26 -17.86 -19.29
CA GLN A 264 1.01 -18.18 -19.94
C GLN A 264 2.12 -18.43 -18.92
N TYR A 265 2.10 -17.72 -17.79
CA TYR A 265 3.07 -17.84 -16.70
C TYR A 265 2.34 -18.14 -15.38
N SER A 266 2.92 -19.00 -14.56
CA SER A 266 2.32 -19.39 -13.28
C SER A 266 2.03 -18.17 -12.40
N PRO A 267 0.79 -18.04 -11.88
CA PRO A 267 0.46 -17.01 -10.90
C PRO A 267 1.26 -17.13 -9.61
N SER A 268 1.41 -16.01 -8.92
CA SER A 268 1.94 -16.00 -7.56
C SER A 268 0.93 -16.54 -6.54
N ASP A 269 1.38 -16.77 -5.31
CA ASP A 269 0.52 -17.19 -4.20
C ASP A 269 -0.62 -16.18 -3.96
N ASN A 270 -0.35 -14.88 -4.10
CA ASN A 270 -1.35 -13.81 -4.00
C ASN A 270 -2.36 -13.88 -5.16
N GLY A 271 -1.89 -14.14 -6.39
CA GLY A 271 -2.73 -14.39 -7.55
C GLY A 271 -3.67 -15.59 -7.37
N LEU A 272 -3.14 -16.70 -6.89
CA LEU A 272 -3.93 -17.91 -6.60
C LEU A 272 -4.95 -17.67 -5.49
N ALA A 273 -4.56 -16.97 -4.42
CA ALA A 273 -5.47 -16.61 -3.32
C ALA A 273 -6.61 -15.71 -3.81
N PHE A 274 -6.31 -14.73 -4.66
CA PHE A 274 -7.29 -13.87 -5.31
C PHE A 274 -8.30 -14.68 -6.14
N LEU A 275 -7.83 -15.58 -7.01
CA LEU A 275 -8.70 -16.43 -7.83
C LEU A 275 -9.60 -17.34 -6.99
N ALA A 276 -9.08 -17.88 -5.88
CA ALA A 276 -9.87 -18.67 -4.93
C ALA A 276 -11.01 -17.84 -4.28
N VAL A 277 -10.75 -16.57 -3.97
CA VAL A 277 -11.78 -15.64 -3.48
C VAL A 277 -12.84 -15.41 -4.56
N VAL A 278 -12.45 -15.17 -5.82
CA VAL A 278 -13.40 -14.99 -6.93
C VAL A 278 -14.26 -16.24 -7.12
N GLN A 279 -13.66 -17.44 -7.10
CA GLN A 279 -14.41 -18.70 -7.18
C GLN A 279 -15.47 -18.80 -6.06
N LYS A 280 -15.12 -18.41 -4.83
CA LYS A 280 -16.05 -18.42 -3.69
C LYS A 280 -17.19 -17.42 -3.87
N VAL A 281 -16.91 -16.23 -4.41
CA VAL A 281 -17.91 -15.18 -4.69
C VAL A 281 -18.92 -15.65 -5.74
N LEU A 282 -18.49 -16.43 -6.73
CA LEU A 282 -19.35 -16.94 -7.80
C LEU A 282 -20.17 -18.18 -7.42
N GLN A 283 -19.82 -18.92 -6.36
CA GLN A 283 -20.53 -20.14 -5.93
C GLN A 283 -22.06 -20.05 -5.80
N PRO A 284 -22.67 -18.96 -5.27
CA PRO A 284 -24.12 -18.86 -5.16
C PRO A 284 -24.83 -18.52 -6.49
N THR A 285 -24.10 -18.34 -7.58
CA THR A 285 -24.62 -17.95 -8.89
C THR A 285 -24.64 -19.13 -9.88
N ASP A 286 -25.14 -18.91 -11.09
CA ASP A 286 -24.98 -19.83 -12.22
C ASP A 286 -23.63 -19.68 -12.95
N MET A 287 -22.74 -18.83 -12.43
CA MET A 287 -21.40 -18.58 -12.94
C MET A 287 -20.36 -19.40 -12.18
N SER A 288 -19.27 -19.77 -12.87
CA SER A 288 -18.12 -20.42 -12.24
C SER A 288 -16.81 -19.97 -12.90
N LEU A 289 -15.73 -19.94 -12.12
CA LEU A 289 -14.37 -19.67 -12.61
C LEU A 289 -13.54 -20.95 -12.57
N LYS A 290 -12.98 -21.35 -13.71
CA LYS A 290 -12.02 -22.46 -13.85
C LYS A 290 -10.64 -21.90 -14.17
N VAL A 291 -9.66 -22.26 -13.34
CA VAL A 291 -8.27 -21.83 -13.48
C VAL A 291 -7.46 -22.93 -14.15
N GLU A 292 -6.82 -22.61 -15.26
CA GLU A 292 -5.90 -23.50 -15.98
C GLU A 292 -4.48 -22.92 -15.87
N LEU A 293 -3.62 -23.65 -15.16
CA LEU A 293 -2.20 -23.29 -14.97
C LEU A 293 -1.37 -23.83 -16.12
N PRO A 294 -0.26 -23.16 -16.50
CA PRO A 294 0.68 -23.68 -17.48
C PRO A 294 1.32 -24.99 -16.98
N GLU A 295 1.65 -25.89 -17.91
CA GLU A 295 2.35 -27.16 -17.64
C GLU A 295 3.83 -26.97 -17.26
#